data_AF-A0A967FIU6-F1
#
_entry.id   AF-A0A967FIU6-F1
#
_cell.length_a   1.000
_cell.length_b   1.000
_cell.length_c   1.000
_cell.angle_alpha   90.00
_cell.angle_beta   90.00
_cell.angle_gamma   90.00
#
_symmetry.space_group_name_H-M   'P 1'
#
loop_
_entity.id
_entity.type
_entity.pdbx_description
1 polymer ?
#
loop_
_entity_poly.entity_id
_entity_poly.type
_entity_poly.pdbx_seq_one_letter_code
_entity_poly.pdbx_strand_id
1 'polypeptide(L)'
;LTVKCTVDETDKVNISVSDTGKGIPSEQLKKIFDPYFTTKNKGTGLGLAIVHKIIEAHGGHIEVNSTIHKGTSVLIRIPCEEKQTGEGQNGKSKND
;
A
#
# COMPACT_ATOMS: atom_id res chain seq x y z
N LEU A 1 1.78 15.06 10.16
CA LEU A 1 1.45 13.78 9.51
C LEU A 1 0.06 13.93 8.92
N THR A 2 -0.11 13.62 7.65
CA THR A 2 -1.37 13.75 6.92
C THR A 2 -1.68 12.40 6.28
N VAL A 3 -2.89 11.92 6.46
CA VAL A 3 -3.39 10.71 5.81
C VAL A 3 -4.53 11.10 4.89
N LYS A 4 -4.49 10.65 3.64
CA LYS A 4 -5.55 10.84 2.65
C LYS A 4 -5.95 9.49 2.08
N CYS A 5 -7.22 9.33 1.78
CA CYS A 5 -7.77 8.14 1.16
C CYS A 5 -8.74 8.58 0.06
N THR A 6 -8.57 8.04 -1.14
CA THR A 6 -9.45 8.29 -2.29
C THR A 6 -9.67 6.99 -3.04
N VAL A 7 -10.80 6.87 -3.74
CA VAL A 7 -11.01 5.82 -4.74
C VAL A 7 -10.81 6.45 -6.10
N ASP A 8 -10.04 5.81 -6.98
CA ASP A 8 -9.85 6.28 -8.36
C ASP A 8 -10.89 5.69 -9.32
N GLU A 9 -10.91 6.18 -10.56
CA GLU A 9 -11.82 5.74 -11.62
C GLU A 9 -11.62 4.26 -12.02
N THR A 10 -10.57 3.59 -11.51
CA THR A 10 -10.27 2.17 -11.76
C THR A 10 -10.60 1.28 -10.57
N ASP A 11 -11.46 1.75 -9.66
CA ASP A 11 -11.87 1.07 -8.42
C ASP A 11 -10.68 0.63 -7.56
N LYS A 12 -9.65 1.48 -7.45
CA LYS A 12 -8.55 1.27 -6.50
C LYS A 12 -8.61 2.25 -5.36
N VAL A 13 -8.42 1.74 -4.15
CA VAL A 13 -8.20 2.56 -2.96
C VAL A 13 -6.77 3.08 -2.99
N ASN A 14 -6.64 4.39 -3.03
CA ASN A 14 -5.38 5.12 -2.93
C ASN A 14 -5.26 5.69 -1.51
N ILE A 15 -4.28 5.22 -0.74
CA ILE A 15 -3.96 5.69 0.60
C ILE A 15 -2.63 6.42 0.56
N SER A 16 -2.62 7.71 0.89
CA SER A 16 -1.40 8.49 1.01
C SER A 16 -1.12 8.84 2.45
N VAL A 17 0.10 8.56 2.92
CA VAL A 17 0.61 8.94 4.24
C VAL A 17 1.80 9.86 4.05
N SER A 18 1.66 11.13 4.42
CA SER A 18 2.69 12.15 4.25
C SER A 18 3.11 12.77 5.58
N ASP A 19 4.42 12.93 5.78
CA ASP A 19 4.99 13.70 6.87
C ASP A 19 5.80 14.90 6.34
N THR A 20 6.18 15.79 7.26
CA THR A 20 7.07 16.94 7.02
C THR A 20 8.39 16.76 7.78
N GLY A 21 8.83 15.51 7.94
CA GLY A 21 10.04 15.15 8.67
C GLY A 21 11.31 15.45 7.89
N LYS A 22 12.43 14.87 8.35
CA LYS A 22 13.75 15.07 7.73
C LYS A 22 13.88 14.52 6.31
N GLY A 23 12.96 13.65 5.89
CA GLY A 23 13.03 12.94 4.62
C GLY A 23 14.07 11.80 4.60
N ILE A 24 14.19 11.16 3.43
CA ILE A 24 15.04 10.01 3.17
C ILE A 24 15.96 10.35 1.98
N PRO A 25 17.28 10.14 2.08
CA PRO A 25 18.20 10.30 0.94
C PRO A 25 17.85 9.37 -0.22
N SER A 26 18.08 9.81 -1.45
CA SER A 26 17.78 9.01 -2.65
C SER A 26 18.55 7.69 -2.69
N GLU A 27 19.79 7.63 -2.18
CA GLU A 27 20.53 6.36 -2.09
C GLU A 27 19.90 5.34 -1.13
N GLN A 28 19.13 5.81 -0.15
CA GLN A 28 18.46 4.95 0.84
C GLN A 28 17.10 4.47 0.36
N LEU A 29 16.40 5.25 -0.48
CA LEU A 29 15.07 4.89 -1.01
C LEU A 29 15.03 3.49 -1.65
N LYS A 30 16.12 3.07 -2.29
CA LYS A 30 16.24 1.74 -2.91
C LYS A 30 16.31 0.58 -1.89
N LYS A 31 16.66 0.87 -0.64
CA LYS A 31 16.91 -0.12 0.42
C LYS A 31 15.83 -0.14 1.50
N ILE A 32 14.90 0.82 1.50
CA ILE A 32 13.93 0.96 2.60
C ILE A 32 12.99 -0.25 2.74
N PHE A 33 12.83 -1.03 1.66
CA PHE A 33 12.05 -2.26 1.64
C PHE A 33 12.89 -3.52 1.95
N ASP A 34 14.22 -3.39 2.07
CA ASP A 34 15.08 -4.51 2.39
C ASP A 34 14.86 -4.90 3.87
N PRO A 35 14.66 -6.19 4.16
CA PRO A 35 14.58 -6.66 5.54
C PRO A 35 15.81 -6.22 6.34
N TYR A 36 15.56 -5.78 7.58
CA TYR A 36 16.58 -5.30 8.53
C TYR A 36 17.24 -3.96 8.18
N PHE A 37 16.88 -3.31 7.07
CA PHE A 37 17.38 -1.96 6.80
C PHE A 37 16.78 -0.94 7.77
N THR A 38 17.66 -0.22 8.49
CA THR A 38 17.26 0.86 9.39
C THR A 38 18.38 1.87 9.55
N THR A 39 18.03 3.15 9.74
CA THR A 39 18.95 4.22 10.14
C THR A 39 18.80 4.61 11.61
N LYS A 40 17.93 3.90 12.34
CA LYS A 40 17.66 4.15 13.77
C LYS A 40 18.47 3.20 14.62
N ASN A 41 19.01 3.71 15.74
CA ASN A 41 19.74 2.93 16.73
C ASN A 41 18.87 1.88 17.47
N LYS A 42 17.55 2.01 17.38
CA LYS A 42 16.57 1.06 17.96
C LYS A 42 15.50 0.74 16.91
N GLY A 43 15.17 -0.54 16.78
CA GLY A 43 14.19 -1.08 15.83
C GLY A 43 14.79 -2.15 14.92
N THR A 44 14.00 -3.15 14.55
CA THR A 44 14.46 -4.31 13.78
C THR A 44 14.63 -4.05 12.28
N GLY A 45 14.12 -2.92 11.76
CA GLY A 45 14.13 -2.64 10.32
C GLY A 45 13.20 -3.52 9.49
N LEU A 46 12.26 -4.25 10.11
CA LEU A 46 11.36 -5.16 9.38
C LEU A 46 10.03 -4.53 8.93
N GLY A 47 9.64 -3.40 9.52
CA GLY A 47 8.29 -2.85 9.34
C GLY A 47 7.93 -2.61 7.86
N LEU A 48 8.79 -1.93 7.11
CA LEU A 48 8.47 -1.57 5.73
C LEU A 48 8.60 -2.77 4.76
N ALA A 49 9.49 -3.73 5.05
CA ALA A 49 9.55 -5.00 4.34
C ALA A 49 8.25 -5.81 4.51
N ILE A 50 7.70 -5.85 5.75
CA ILE A 50 6.41 -6.51 6.03
C ILE A 50 5.27 -5.79 5.30
N VAL A 51 5.22 -4.45 5.36
CA VAL A 51 4.20 -3.66 4.65
C VAL A 51 4.24 -3.95 3.16
N HIS A 52 5.42 -3.96 2.53
CA HIS A 52 5.56 -4.29 1.11
C HIS A 52 4.95 -5.66 0.78
N LYS A 53 5.27 -6.69 1.59
CA LYS A 53 4.73 -8.04 1.40
C LYS A 53 3.22 -8.11 1.59
N ILE A 54 2.67 -7.37 2.57
CA ILE A 54 1.22 -7.28 2.78
C ILE A 54 0.55 -6.65 1.57
N ILE A 55 1.08 -5.52 1.07
CA ILE A 55 0.51 -4.83 -0.08
C ILE A 55 0.60 -5.69 -1.35
N GLU A 56 1.73 -6.34 -1.61
CA GLU A 56 1.88 -7.30 -2.70
C GLU A 56 0.85 -8.45 -2.61
N ALA A 57 0.64 -9.00 -1.40
CA ALA A 57 -0.32 -10.08 -1.18
C ALA A 57 -1.78 -9.67 -1.44
N HIS A 58 -2.11 -8.38 -1.34
CA HIS A 58 -3.42 -7.84 -1.69
C HIS A 58 -3.52 -7.40 -3.16
N GLY A 59 -2.54 -7.76 -4.01
CA GLY A 59 -2.50 -7.31 -5.42
C GLY A 59 -2.29 -5.80 -5.56
N GLY A 60 -1.80 -5.15 -4.50
CA GLY A 60 -1.60 -3.72 -4.44
C GLY A 60 -0.19 -3.29 -4.87
N HIS A 61 0.03 -1.99 -4.80
CA HIS A 61 1.29 -1.34 -5.11
C HIS A 61 1.63 -0.29 -4.05
N ILE A 62 2.91 -0.13 -3.74
CA ILE A 62 3.40 0.87 -2.80
C ILE A 62 4.52 1.70 -3.43
N GLU A 63 4.44 3.02 -3.30
CA GLU A 63 5.45 3.98 -3.74
C GLU A 63 5.88 4.86 -2.58
N VAL A 64 7.15 5.23 -2.55
CA VAL A 64 7.68 6.18 -1.56
C VAL A 64 8.40 7.30 -2.29
N ASN A 65 7.93 8.52 -2.08
CA ASN A 65 8.60 9.74 -2.51
C ASN A 65 9.10 10.50 -1.29
N SER A 66 10.37 10.89 -1.29
CA SER A 66 10.92 11.66 -0.18
C SER A 66 11.98 12.63 -0.67
N THR A 67 12.04 13.77 -0.01
CA THR A 67 13.09 14.75 -0.23
C THR A 67 13.61 15.21 1.12
N ILE A 68 14.94 15.28 1.23
CA ILE A 68 15.62 15.77 2.44
C ILE A 68 15.09 17.16 2.79
N HIS A 69 14.76 17.35 4.07
CA HIS A 69 14.15 18.54 4.67
C HIS A 69 12.74 18.93 4.17
N LYS A 70 12.10 18.12 3.33
CA LYS A 70 10.69 18.32 2.92
C LYS A 70 9.73 17.27 3.48
N GLY A 71 10.26 16.09 3.83
CA GLY A 71 9.49 14.98 4.39
C GLY A 71 9.38 13.78 3.46
N THR A 72 8.46 12.89 3.79
CA THR A 72 8.21 11.63 3.08
C THR A 72 6.72 11.48 2.80
N SER A 73 6.39 10.99 1.60
CA SER A 73 5.06 10.58 1.22
C SER A 73 5.08 9.14 0.75
N VAL A 74 4.25 8.30 1.36
CA VAL A 74 4.01 6.91 0.97
C VAL A 74 2.64 6.85 0.30
N LEU A 75 2.56 6.27 -0.90
CA LEU A 75 1.31 6.01 -1.61
C LEU A 75 1.11 4.50 -1.70
N ILE A 76 -0.04 4.03 -1.24
CA ILE A 76 -0.48 2.64 -1.33
C ILE A 76 -1.70 2.60 -2.23
N ARG A 77 -1.72 1.67 -3.19
CA ARG A 77 -2.82 1.46 -4.14
C ARG A 77 -3.27 0.02 -4.06
N ILE A 78 -4.50 -0.25 -3.66
CA ILE A 78 -5.04 -1.61 -3.53
C ILE A 78 -6.33 -1.71 -4.37
N PRO A 79 -6.51 -2.78 -5.17
CA PRO A 79 -7.78 -3.04 -5.85
C PRO A 79 -8.93 -3.15 -4.85
N CYS A 80 -10.06 -2.50 -5.14
CA CYS A 80 -11.33 -2.85 -4.51
C CYS A 80 -11.82 -4.14 -5.20
N GLU A 81 -11.84 -5.26 -4.49
CA GLU A 81 -12.73 -6.34 -4.90
C GLU A 81 -14.15 -5.87 -4.61
N GLU A 82 -14.92 -5.52 -5.65
CA GLU A 82 -16.36 -5.68 -5.55
C GLU A 82 -16.59 -7.15 -5.20
N LYS A 83 -17.12 -7.42 -4.00
CA LYS A 83 -17.81 -8.69 -3.81
C LYS A 83 -18.79 -8.79 -4.95
N GLN A 84 -18.56 -9.72 -5.88
CA GLN A 84 -19.63 -10.25 -6.69
C GLN A 84 -20.66 -10.79 -5.69
N THR A 85 -21.65 -9.98 -5.34
CA THR A 85 -22.93 -10.47 -4.88
C THR A 85 -23.44 -11.29 -6.05
N GLY A 86 -23.18 -12.60 -6.00
CA GLY A 86 -23.66 -13.54 -6.98
C GLY A 86 -25.18 -13.51 -6.99
N GLU A 87 -25.76 -12.69 -7.87
CA GLU A 87 -27.13 -12.84 -8.30
C GLU A 87 -27.22 -14.05 -9.23
N GLY A 88 -27.97 -15.06 -8.80
CA GLY A 88 -28.74 -15.93 -9.68
C GLY A 88 -28.00 -17.07 -10.39
N GLN A 89 -27.94 -18.23 -9.75
CA GLN A 89 -28.31 -19.46 -10.47
C GLN A 89 -29.71 -19.87 -10.03
N ASN A 90 -30.68 -19.33 -10.77
CA ASN A 90 -32.06 -19.75 -10.80
C ASN A 90 -32.12 -21.15 -11.46
N GLY A 91 -32.05 -22.21 -10.66
CA GLY A 91 -32.30 -23.58 -11.11
C GLY A 91 -33.77 -23.94 -10.93
N LYS A 92 -34.63 -23.61 -11.89
CA LYS A 92 -36.00 -24.15 -11.98
C LYS A 92 -36.10 -25.10 -13.17
N SER A 93 -36.58 -26.32 -12.87
CA SER A 93 -37.22 -27.31 -13.76
C SER A 93 -36.44 -27.88 -14.96
N LYS A 94 -36.10 -29.17 -14.86
CA LYS A 94 -36.46 -30.14 -15.90
C LYS A 94 -37.29 -31.26 -15.25
N ASN A 95 -38.40 -31.55 -15.92
CA ASN A 95 -39.35 -32.63 -15.63
C ASN A 95 -38.67 -34.00 -15.54
N ASP A 96 -39.18 -34.87 -14.68
CA ASP A 96 -39.76 -36.19 -15.02
C ASP A 96 -40.63 -36.70 -13.86
#